data_AF-A0A925Y232-F1
#
_entry.id   AF-A0A925Y232-F1
#
_cell.length_a   1.000
_cell.length_b   1.000
_cell.length_c   1.000
_cell.angle_alpha   90.00
_cell.angle_beta   90.00
_cell.angle_gamma   90.00
#
_symmetry.space_group_name_H-M   'P 1'
#
loop_
_entity.id
_entity.type
_entity.pdbx_description
1 polymer ?
#
loop_
_entity_poly.entity_id
_entity_poly.type
_entity_poly.pdbx_seq_one_letter_code
_entity_poly.pdbx_strand_id
1 'polypeptide(L)'
;MNSAPKPLSPKHRLDYKDVYPCPICRHGEITSLVLTEAFACNFCRHIFTADMDENTVRVEDSSQPLSWRWNGRQWQSVHREDFDLTLVIWVVGLALIVFPPTLVWFTYRSWPPLPSSTLLPMLWTAFTFTAHLFLV
;
A
#
# COMPACT_ATOMS: atom_id res chain seq x y z
N MET A 1 -23.95 -5.46 0.26
CA MET A 1 -24.51 -5.61 -1.10
C MET A 1 -23.34 -5.58 -2.06
N ASN A 2 -22.96 -6.75 -2.58
CA ASN A 2 -21.74 -6.95 -3.36
C ASN A 2 -21.98 -6.45 -4.79
N SER A 3 -21.41 -5.31 -5.13
CA SER A 3 -21.40 -4.79 -6.49
C SER A 3 -20.52 -5.69 -7.35
N ALA A 4 -21.14 -6.62 -8.07
CA ALA A 4 -20.45 -7.40 -9.09
C ALA A 4 -19.80 -6.44 -10.12
N PRO A 5 -18.54 -6.63 -10.49
CA PRO A 5 -17.88 -5.77 -11.46
C PRO A 5 -18.62 -5.83 -12.80
N LYS A 6 -18.99 -4.65 -13.31
CA LYS A 6 -19.68 -4.49 -14.59
C LYS A 6 -18.86 -5.21 -15.68
N PRO A 7 -19.46 -6.16 -16.45
CA PRO A 7 -18.72 -6.87 -17.46
C PRO A 7 -18.18 -5.88 -18.50
N LEU A 8 -16.85 -5.83 -18.63
CA LEU A 8 -16.17 -5.01 -19.61
C LEU A 8 -16.53 -5.50 -21.02
N SER A 9 -16.83 -4.56 -21.91
CA SER A 9 -17.10 -4.84 -23.33
C SER A 9 -15.95 -5.67 -23.93
N PRO A 10 -16.23 -6.70 -24.75
CA PRO A 10 -15.22 -7.62 -25.30
C PRO A 10 -14.05 -6.93 -26.01
N LYS A 11 -14.30 -5.75 -26.61
CA LYS A 11 -13.27 -4.96 -27.32
C LYS A 11 -12.25 -4.27 -26.41
N HIS A 12 -12.42 -4.32 -25.10
CA HIS A 12 -11.52 -3.66 -24.14
C HIS A 12 -10.80 -4.64 -23.21
N ARG A 13 -10.95 -5.95 -23.44
CA ARG A 13 -10.22 -6.98 -22.68
C ARG A 13 -8.82 -7.19 -23.25
N LEU A 14 -7.89 -7.51 -22.37
CA LEU A 14 -6.54 -7.98 -22.65
C LEU A 14 -6.65 -9.34 -23.35
N ASP A 15 -5.98 -9.45 -24.49
CA ASP A 15 -5.80 -10.68 -25.25
C ASP A 15 -4.30 -10.95 -25.38
N TYR A 16 -3.88 -12.20 -25.18
CA TYR A 16 -2.49 -12.61 -25.38
C TYR A 16 -2.04 -12.51 -26.85
N LYS A 17 -2.98 -12.46 -27.80
CA LYS A 17 -2.68 -12.27 -29.23
C LYS A 17 -2.39 -10.83 -29.60
N ASP A 18 -2.78 -9.89 -28.74
CA ASP A 18 -2.61 -8.47 -28.98
C ASP A 18 -1.26 -7.97 -28.46
N VAL A 19 -0.88 -6.81 -29.00
CA VAL A 19 0.32 -6.08 -28.62
C VAL A 19 -0.10 -4.79 -27.93
N TYR A 20 0.45 -4.52 -26.75
CA TYR A 20 0.13 -3.34 -25.96
C TYR A 20 1.38 -2.51 -25.69
N PRO A 21 1.29 -1.18 -25.54
CA PRO A 21 2.45 -0.36 -25.17
C PRO A 21 2.93 -0.74 -23.77
N CYS A 22 4.22 -0.64 -23.48
CA CYS A 22 4.73 -0.98 -22.15
C CYS A 22 4.35 0.07 -21.10
N PRO A 23 3.72 -0.30 -19.96
CA PRO A 23 3.34 0.67 -18.93
C PRO A 23 4.54 1.25 -18.17
N ILE A 24 5.67 0.53 -18.11
CA ILE A 24 6.90 0.97 -17.42
C ILE A 24 7.65 1.97 -18.29
N CYS A 25 8.15 1.50 -19.44
CA CYS A 25 9.04 2.34 -20.25
C CYS A 25 8.28 3.26 -21.21
N ARG A 26 7.01 2.99 -21.55
CA ARG A 26 6.19 3.71 -22.55
C ARG A 26 6.79 3.81 -23.97
N HIS A 27 7.93 3.19 -24.22
CA HIS A 27 8.63 3.19 -25.51
C HIS A 27 8.58 1.84 -26.21
N GLY A 28 8.62 0.75 -25.44
CA GLY A 28 8.49 -0.60 -25.95
C GLY A 28 7.04 -1.07 -25.98
N GLU A 29 6.88 -2.27 -26.50
CA GLU A 29 5.61 -2.99 -26.55
C GLU A 29 5.74 -4.28 -25.74
N ILE A 30 4.65 -4.67 -25.11
CA ILE A 30 4.52 -5.94 -24.40
C ILE A 30 3.81 -6.94 -25.30
N THR A 31 4.41 -8.12 -25.42
CA THR A 31 3.89 -9.24 -26.21
C THR A 31 3.83 -10.49 -25.34
N SER A 32 2.86 -11.36 -25.59
CA SER A 32 2.75 -12.62 -24.84
C SER A 32 3.99 -13.50 -25.05
N LEU A 33 4.44 -14.14 -23.98
CA LEU A 33 5.43 -15.20 -24.10
C LEU A 33 4.70 -16.48 -24.47
N VAL A 34 5.15 -17.10 -25.55
CA VAL A 34 4.65 -18.43 -25.93
C VAL A 34 4.93 -19.40 -24.78
N LEU A 35 3.92 -20.19 -24.42
CA LEU A 35 3.92 -21.18 -23.31
C LEU A 35 3.74 -20.63 -21.87
N THR A 36 3.51 -19.33 -21.66
CA THR A 36 3.17 -18.80 -20.33
C THR A 36 2.07 -17.74 -20.39
N GLU A 37 1.29 -17.61 -19.32
CA GLU A 37 0.23 -16.59 -19.16
C GLU A 37 0.84 -15.21 -18.80
N ALA A 38 1.93 -14.85 -19.47
CA ALA A 38 2.75 -13.67 -19.16
C ALA A 38 3.09 -12.87 -20.44
N PHE A 39 3.35 -11.59 -20.25
CA PHE A 39 3.82 -10.65 -21.25
C PHE A 39 5.25 -10.22 -20.94
N ALA A 40 6.06 -9.94 -21.97
CA ALA A 40 7.37 -9.31 -21.81
C ALA A 40 7.48 -8.09 -22.71
N CYS A 41 8.18 -7.07 -22.21
CA CYS A 41 8.51 -5.93 -23.03
C CYS A 41 9.73 -6.20 -23.90
N ASN A 42 9.61 -5.92 -25.20
CA ASN A 42 10.71 -6.01 -26.17
C ASN A 42 11.86 -5.01 -25.93
N PHE A 43 11.63 -3.97 -25.13
CA PHE A 43 12.61 -2.90 -24.86
C PHE A 43 13.23 -3.01 -23.47
N CYS A 44 12.42 -2.93 -22.42
CA CYS A 44 12.92 -2.95 -21.03
C CYS A 44 13.10 -4.35 -20.44
N ARG A 45 12.69 -5.40 -21.17
CA ARG A 45 12.82 -6.82 -20.76
C ARG A 45 12.15 -7.21 -19.43
N HIS A 46 11.28 -6.36 -18.88
CA HIS A 46 10.45 -6.75 -17.74
C HIS A 46 9.35 -7.72 -18.16
N ILE A 47 9.06 -8.66 -17.26
CA ILE A 47 8.00 -9.67 -17.39
C ILE A 47 6.80 -9.23 -16.54
N PHE A 48 5.63 -9.34 -17.13
CA PHE A 48 4.35 -8.98 -16.55
C PHE A 48 3.45 -10.21 -16.56
N THR A 49 2.83 -10.55 -15.43
CA THR A 49 1.74 -11.52 -15.40
C THR A 49 0.44 -10.80 -15.72
N ALA A 50 -0.39 -11.38 -16.58
CA ALA A 50 -1.70 -10.84 -16.88
C ALA A 50 -2.79 -11.61 -16.14
N ASP A 51 -3.73 -10.85 -15.57
CA ASP A 51 -4.98 -11.35 -15.03
C ASP A 51 -6.11 -10.93 -15.98
N MET A 52 -6.65 -11.90 -16.72
CA MET A 52 -7.71 -11.67 -17.70
C MET A 52 -9.08 -11.42 -17.05
N ASP A 53 -9.27 -11.87 -15.81
CA ASP A 53 -10.52 -11.69 -15.07
C ASP A 53 -10.65 -10.24 -14.62
N GLU A 54 -9.57 -9.67 -14.09
CA GLU A 54 -9.49 -8.28 -13.66
C GLU A 54 -9.08 -7.31 -14.78
N ASN A 55 -8.62 -7.82 -15.92
CA ASN A 55 -8.07 -7.05 -17.03
C ASN A 55 -6.86 -6.20 -16.59
N THR A 56 -6.01 -6.79 -15.75
CA THR A 56 -4.84 -6.14 -15.16
C THR A 56 -3.55 -6.86 -15.56
N VAL A 57 -2.46 -6.11 -15.57
CA VAL A 57 -1.10 -6.65 -15.69
C VAL A 57 -0.31 -6.25 -14.46
N ARG A 58 0.46 -7.19 -13.92
CA ARG A 58 1.30 -7.00 -12.73
C ARG A 58 2.74 -7.36 -13.05
N VAL A 59 3.68 -6.56 -12.55
CA VAL A 59 5.11 -6.90 -12.66
C VAL A 59 5.46 -7.97 -11.63
N GLU A 60 6.08 -9.06 -12.07
CA GLU A 60 6.59 -10.12 -11.16
C GLU A 60 7.94 -9.78 -10.53
N ASP A 61 8.68 -8.86 -11.15
CA ASP A 61 10.07 -8.53 -10.80
C ASP A 61 10.17 -7.46 -9.69
N SER A 62 9.07 -7.09 -9.02
CA SER A 62 9.07 -6.03 -8.01
C SER A 62 8.54 -6.51 -6.67
N SER A 63 9.23 -6.11 -5.60
CA SER A 63 8.80 -6.33 -4.21
C SER A 63 7.49 -5.62 -3.88
N GLN A 64 7.12 -4.60 -4.67
CA GLN A 64 5.82 -3.96 -4.62
C GLN A 64 5.04 -4.35 -5.88
N PRO A 65 3.85 -4.96 -5.75
CA PRO A 65 3.06 -5.37 -6.91
C PRO A 65 2.46 -4.14 -7.61
N LEU A 66 3.25 -3.48 -8.47
CA LEU A 66 2.70 -2.48 -9.38
C LEU A 66 1.80 -3.21 -10.37
N SER A 67 0.53 -2.83 -10.35
CA SER A 67 -0.49 -3.35 -11.25
C SER A 67 -1.09 -2.22 -12.07
N TRP A 68 -1.40 -2.52 -13.33
CA TRP A 68 -2.05 -1.60 -14.26
C TRP A 68 -3.25 -2.27 -14.88
N ARG A 69 -4.35 -1.54 -15.02
CA ARG A 69 -5.57 -2.00 -15.70
C ARG A 69 -5.60 -1.48 -17.11
N TRP A 70 -5.96 -2.35 -18.05
CA TRP A 70 -6.20 -1.92 -19.41
C TRP A 70 -7.63 -1.35 -19.54
N ASN A 71 -7.75 -0.14 -20.09
CA ASN A 71 -9.04 0.50 -20.37
C ASN A 71 -9.34 0.55 -21.88
N GLY A 72 -8.69 -0.30 -22.69
CA GLY A 72 -8.89 -0.33 -24.15
C GLY A 72 -8.14 0.72 -24.97
N ARG A 73 -7.56 1.74 -24.32
CA ARG A 73 -6.74 2.78 -24.98
C ARG A 73 -5.42 3.05 -24.28
N GLN A 74 -5.42 2.99 -22.96
CA GLN A 74 -4.30 3.40 -22.12
C GLN A 74 -4.30 2.61 -20.81
N TRP A 75 -3.10 2.51 -20.22
CA TRP A 75 -2.90 1.90 -18.92
C TRP A 75 -3.35 2.83 -17.80
N GLN A 76 -4.20 2.32 -16.92
CA GLN A 76 -4.57 2.99 -15.67
C GLN A 76 -3.81 2.31 -14.54
N SER A 77 -3.04 3.08 -13.76
CA SER A 77 -2.37 2.53 -12.57
C SER A 77 -3.42 2.07 -11.57
N VAL A 78 -3.41 0.79 -11.23
CA VAL A 78 -4.15 0.25 -10.11
C VAL A 78 -3.20 0.36 -8.93
N HIS A 79 -3.15 1.56 -8.36
CA HIS A 79 -2.52 1.70 -7.06
C HIS A 79 -3.47 0.98 -6.09
N ARG A 80 -3.06 -0.19 -5.60
CA ARG A 80 -3.56 -0.63 -4.30
C ARG A 80 -2.97 0.37 -3.32
N GLU A 81 -3.67 1.47 -3.10
CA GLU A 81 -3.50 2.22 -1.87
C GLU A 81 -3.77 1.19 -0.78
N ASP A 82 -2.72 0.73 -0.11
CA ASP A 82 -2.80 -0.11 1.08
C ASP A 82 -3.36 0.75 2.21
N PHE A 83 -4.62 1.16 2.03
CA PHE A 83 -5.39 1.95 2.96
C PHE A 83 -5.46 1.24 4.31
N ASP A 84 -5.54 -0.09 4.28
CA ASP A 84 -5.50 -0.93 5.47
C ASP A 84 -4.16 -0.80 6.22
N LEU A 85 -3.02 -0.82 5.51
CA LEU A 85 -1.71 -0.66 6.14
C LEU A 85 -1.55 0.75 6.72
N THR A 86 -1.95 1.77 5.96
CA THR A 86 -1.89 3.16 6.37
C THR A 86 -2.77 3.42 7.60
N LEU A 87 -3.99 2.85 7.63
CA LEU A 87 -4.92 2.95 8.74
C LEU A 87 -4.40 2.22 9.98
N VAL A 88 -3.85 1.01 9.82
CA VAL A 88 -3.24 0.25 10.92
C VAL A 88 -2.07 1.03 11.53
N ILE A 89 -1.19 1.59 10.70
CA ILE A 89 -0.09 2.44 11.16
C ILE A 89 -0.63 3.65 11.94
N TRP A 90 -1.68 4.31 11.43
CA TRP A 90 -2.31 5.45 12.10
C TRP A 90 -2.91 5.08 13.46
N VAL A 91 -3.64 3.98 13.54
CA VAL A 91 -4.28 3.51 14.78
C VAL A 91 -3.24 3.11 15.82
N VAL A 92 -2.22 2.35 15.41
CA VAL A 92 -1.11 1.95 16.29
C VAL A 92 -0.33 3.16 16.78
N GLY A 93 -0.06 4.13 15.89
CA GLY A 93 0.58 5.40 16.24
C GLY A 93 -0.23 6.19 17.26
N LEU A 94 -1.53 6.36 17.03
CA LEU A 94 -2.43 7.06 17.95
C LEU A 94 -2.49 6.38 19.32
N ALA A 95 -2.60 5.04 19.34
CA ALA A 95 -2.62 4.26 20.57
C ALA A 95 -1.33 4.46 21.38
N LEU A 96 -0.17 4.41 20.73
CA LEU A 96 1.12 4.65 21.38
C LEU A 96 1.27 6.08 21.90
N ILE A 97 0.62 7.08 21.28
CA ILE A 97 0.63 8.47 21.75
C ILE A 97 -0.27 8.67 22.97
N VAL A 98 -1.48 8.08 22.97
CA VAL A 98 -2.50 8.35 23.99
C VAL A 98 -2.38 7.43 25.20
N PHE A 99 -1.97 6.18 24.99
CA PHE A 99 -1.95 5.16 26.05
C PHE A 99 -0.97 5.46 27.20
N PRO A 100 0.29 5.89 26.96
CA PRO A 100 1.21 6.19 28.06
C PRO A 100 0.79 7.40 28.92
N PRO A 101 0.40 8.55 28.34
CA PRO A 101 -0.08 9.69 29.14
C PRO A 101 -1.35 9.38 29.94
N THR A 102 -2.28 8.62 29.36
CA THR A 102 -3.52 8.24 30.06
C THR A 102 -3.24 7.30 31.23
N LEU A 103 -2.29 6.37 31.08
CA LEU A 103 -1.85 5.49 32.16
C LEU A 103 -1.19 6.28 33.30
N VAL A 104 -0.30 7.24 32.99
CA VAL A 104 0.34 8.11 33.99
C VAL A 104 -0.68 9.04 34.68
N TRP A 105 -1.62 9.59 33.93
CA TRP A 105 -2.71 10.39 34.49
C TRP A 105 -3.57 9.57 35.46
N PHE A 106 -3.91 8.34 35.07
CA PHE A 106 -4.73 7.43 35.87
C PHE A 106 -4.03 7.04 37.17
N THR A 107 -2.72 6.74 37.14
CA THR A 107 -1.95 6.41 38.34
C THR A 107 -1.85 7.60 39.29
N TYR A 108 -1.65 8.82 38.78
CA TYR A 108 -1.64 10.05 39.58
C TYR A 108 -2.96 10.30 40.30
N ARG A 109 -4.10 10.04 39.63
CA ARG A 109 -5.43 10.22 40.23
C ARG A 109 -5.75 9.17 41.29
N SER A 110 -5.27 7.95 41.08
CA SER A 110 -5.54 6.81 41.96
C SER A 110 -4.74 6.90 43.25
N TRP A 111 -3.46 7.28 43.17
CA TRP A 111 -2.55 7.35 44.32
C TRP A 111 -1.85 8.72 44.36
N PRO A 112 -2.18 9.61 45.33
CA PRO A 112 -1.55 10.92 45.42
C PRO A 112 -0.04 10.75 45.71
N PRO A 113 0.85 11.23 44.83
CA PRO A 113 2.29 11.02 45.00
C PRO A 113 2.86 11.88 46.13
N LEU A 114 3.80 11.31 46.89
CA LEU A 114 4.61 12.05 47.85
C LEU A 114 5.44 13.14 47.14
N PRO A 115 5.69 14.30 47.77
CA PRO A 115 6.24 15.50 47.14
C PRO A 115 7.62 15.33 46.46
N SER A 116 8.34 14.24 46.74
CA SER A 116 9.65 13.91 46.14
C SER A 116 9.59 13.09 44.84
N SER A 117 8.40 12.64 44.41
CA SER A 117 8.26 11.65 43.33
C SER A 117 7.64 12.18 42.04
N THR A 118 7.28 13.47 41.97
CA THR A 118 6.58 14.09 40.83
C THR A 118 7.48 14.37 39.63
N LEU A 119 8.80 14.50 39.85
CA LEU A 119 9.76 14.93 38.83
C LEU A 119 10.08 13.81 37.83
N LEU A 120 10.16 12.57 38.30
CA LEU A 120 10.49 11.40 37.47
C LEU A 120 9.38 11.03 36.46
N PRO A 121 8.09 10.99 36.82
CA PRO A 121 6.99 10.82 35.87
C PRO A 121 6.90 11.94 34.84
N MET A 122 7.14 13.19 35.27
CA MET A 122 7.08 14.35 34.38
C MET A 122 8.25 14.33 33.36
N LEU A 123 9.45 13.98 33.81
CA LEU A 123 10.61 13.83 32.92
C LEU A 123 10.41 12.67 31.94
N TRP A 124 9.90 11.53 32.42
CA TRP A 124 9.64 10.36 31.59
C TRP A 124 8.60 10.65 30.50
N THR A 125 7.45 11.22 30.86
CA THR A 125 6.40 11.60 29.89
C THR A 125 6.93 12.56 28.82
N ALA A 126 7.67 13.60 29.22
CA ALA A 126 8.31 14.53 28.30
C ALA A 126 9.28 13.80 27.34
N PHE A 127 10.13 12.92 27.86
CA PHE A 127 11.12 12.20 27.06
C PHE A 127 10.46 11.25 26.05
N THR A 128 9.44 10.49 26.46
CA THR A 128 8.66 9.66 25.52
C THR A 128 7.98 10.51 24.46
N PHE A 129 7.38 11.65 24.84
CA PHE A 129 6.73 12.54 23.88
C PHE A 129 7.74 13.11 22.87
N THR A 130 8.90 13.56 23.32
CA THR A 130 9.96 14.09 22.45
C THR A 130 10.54 13.00 21.54
N ALA A 131 10.81 11.80 22.05
CA ALA A 131 11.33 10.70 21.26
C ALA A 131 10.36 10.28 20.15
N HIS A 132 9.05 10.26 20.43
CA HIS A 132 8.04 9.94 19.43
C HIS A 132 7.89 11.04 18.36
N LEU A 133 8.01 12.32 18.74
CA LEU A 133 7.95 13.45 17.80
C LEU A 133 9.15 13.47 16.84
N PHE A 134 10.31 12.98 17.26
CA PHE A 134 11.51 12.90 16.41
C PHE A 134 11.59 11.65 15.53
N LEU A 135 10.86 10.59 15.86
CA LEU A 135 10.91 9.31 15.14
C LEU A 135 9.80 9.19 14.08
N VAL A 136 8.69 9.92 14.25
CA VAL A 136 7.61 10.08 13.26
C VAL A 136 7.91 11.18 12.25
#